data_AF-A0A183TGP1-F1
#
_entry.id   AF-A0A183TGP1-F1
#
_cell.length_a   1.000
_cell.length_b   1.000
_cell.length_c   1.000
_cell.angle_alpha   90.00
_cell.angle_beta   90.00
_cell.angle_gamma   90.00
#
_symmetry.space_group_name_H-M   'P 1'
#
loop_
_entity.id
_entity.type
_entity.pdbx_description
1 polymer ?
#
loop_
_entity_poly.entity_id
_entity_poly.type
_entity_poly.pdbx_seq_one_letter_code
_entity_poly.pdbx_strand_id
1 'polypeptide(L)'
;MDTTTTNFLAGLESILLTSALLDDMCADIRSCATRILRQKRRQQTLPANEALGLRSLKSDENIVVVPADKDGATVIMDKDDYVSMVNNIFSYIEAYALLAEDPT
;
A
#
# COMPACT_ATOMS: atom_id res chain seq x y z
N MET A 1 -3.89 2.88 -23.19
CA MET A 1 -4.68 1.73 -22.71
C MET A 1 -4.05 0.50 -23.34
N ASP A 2 -3.83 -0.60 -22.62
CA ASP A 2 -3.33 -1.82 -23.27
C ASP A 2 -4.39 -2.34 -24.26
N THR A 3 -3.96 -2.99 -25.34
CA THR A 3 -4.83 -3.51 -26.41
C THR A 3 -5.78 -4.60 -25.90
N THR A 4 -5.39 -5.29 -24.84
CA THR A 4 -6.19 -6.34 -24.19
C THR A 4 -7.42 -5.78 -23.48
N THR A 5 -7.28 -4.67 -22.75
CA THR A 5 -8.34 -3.99 -22.01
C THR A 5 -9.34 -3.35 -22.98
N THR A 6 -8.86 -2.77 -24.08
CA THR A 6 -9.75 -2.22 -25.12
C THR A 6 -10.59 -3.31 -25.78
N ASN A 7 -10.00 -4.46 -26.08
CA ASN A 7 -10.73 -5.58 -26.67
C ASN A 7 -11.77 -6.17 -25.71
N PHE A 8 -11.43 -6.28 -24.42
CA PHE A 8 -12.37 -6.70 -23.38
C PHE A 8 -13.57 -5.73 -23.27
N LEU A 9 -13.30 -4.42 -23.18
CA LEU A 9 -14.36 -3.42 -23.08
C LEU A 9 -15.26 -3.38 -24.32
N ALA A 10 -14.69 -3.52 -25.52
CA ALA A 10 -15.45 -3.61 -26.75
C ALA A 10 -16.34 -4.86 -26.79
N GLY A 11 -15.82 -6.02 -26.36
CA GLY A 11 -16.61 -7.25 -26.26
C GLY A 11 -17.73 -7.16 -25.23
N LEU A 12 -17.44 -6.60 -24.05
CA LEU A 12 -18.43 -6.36 -23.01
C LEU A 12 -19.56 -5.45 -23.52
N GLU A 13 -19.22 -4.32 -24.14
CA GLU A 13 -20.20 -3.36 -24.65
C GLU A 13 -21.06 -3.97 -25.77
N SER A 14 -20.45 -4.77 -26.66
CA SER A 14 -21.19 -5.50 -27.70
C SER A 14 -22.22 -6.45 -27.09
N ILE A 15 -21.88 -7.18 -26.02
CA ILE A 15 -22.81 -8.08 -25.34
C ILE A 15 -23.95 -7.30 -24.69
N LEU A 16 -23.64 -6.20 -23.99
CA LEU A 16 -24.63 -5.35 -23.34
C LEU A 16 -25.63 -4.75 -24.35
N LEU A 17 -25.14 -4.30 -25.52
CA LEU A 17 -25.98 -3.78 -26.61
C LEU A 17 -26.96 -4.82 -27.17
N THR A 18 -26.56 -6.10 -27.19
CA THR A 18 -27.41 -7.21 -27.65
C THR A 18 -28.26 -7.84 -26.56
N SER A 19 -28.05 -7.45 -25.30
CA SER A 19 -28.75 -8.01 -24.16
C SER A 19 -30.16 -7.41 -24.02
N ALA A 20 -31.07 -8.17 -23.42
CA ALA A 20 -32.41 -7.70 -23.08
C ALA A 20 -32.48 -7.09 -21.67
N LEU A 21 -31.33 -6.67 -21.11
CA LEU A 21 -31.28 -6.03 -19.80
C LEU A 21 -31.88 -4.62 -19.85
N LEU A 22 -32.38 -4.16 -18.70
CA LEU A 22 -32.72 -2.76 -18.50
C LEU A 22 -31.45 -1.90 -18.52
N ASP A 23 -31.58 -0.66 -18.99
CA ASP A 23 -30.43 0.24 -19.17
C ASP A 23 -29.72 0.57 -17.85
N ASP A 24 -30.46 0.62 -16.74
CA ASP A 24 -29.90 0.81 -15.39
C ASP A 24 -28.96 -0.33 -14.98
N MET A 25 -29.36 -1.58 -15.23
CA MET A 25 -28.52 -2.76 -14.98
C MET A 25 -27.29 -2.77 -15.89
N CYS A 26 -27.44 -2.36 -17.16
CA CYS A 26 -26.30 -2.20 -18.07
C CYS A 26 -25.33 -1.12 -17.58
N ALA A 27 -25.84 0.01 -17.09
CA ALA A 27 -25.04 1.08 -16.51
C ALA A 27 -24.27 0.60 -15.25
N ASP A 28 -24.91 -0.20 -14.40
CA ASP A 28 -24.28 -0.80 -13.23
C ASP A 28 -23.14 -1.75 -13.61
N ILE A 29 -23.34 -2.59 -14.64
CA ILE A 29 -22.28 -3.48 -15.15
C ILE A 29 -21.10 -2.66 -15.69
N ARG A 30 -21.35 -1.60 -16.48
CA ARG A 30 -20.29 -0.71 -16.98
C ARG A 30 -19.53 -0.03 -15.85
N SER A 31 -20.25 0.45 -14.83
CA SER A 31 -19.67 1.06 -13.63
C SER A 31 -18.78 0.05 -12.87
N CYS A 32 -19.27 -1.17 -12.68
CA CYS A 32 -18.51 -2.26 -12.07
C CYS A 32 -17.24 -2.59 -12.86
N ALA A 33 -17.33 -2.77 -14.18
CA ALA A 33 -16.18 -3.05 -15.02
C ALA A 33 -15.14 -1.92 -14.93
N THR A 34 -15.59 -0.66 -14.98
CA THR A 34 -14.71 0.51 -14.86
C THR A 34 -14.03 0.57 -13.49
N ARG A 35 -14.77 0.29 -12.42
CA ARG A 35 -14.26 0.24 -11.04
C ARG A 35 -13.18 -0.84 -10.89
N ILE A 36 -13.43 -2.05 -11.40
CA ILE A 36 -12.48 -3.17 -11.36
C ILE A 36 -11.20 -2.81 -12.13
N LEU A 37 -11.31 -2.25 -13.32
CA LEU A 37 -10.16 -1.85 -14.14
C LEU A 37 -9.34 -0.73 -13.49
N ARG A 38 -10.01 0.26 -12.87
CA ARG A 38 -9.34 1.31 -12.09
C ARG A 38 -8.61 0.73 -10.89
N GLN A 39 -9.22 -0.22 -10.18
CA GLN A 39 -8.60 -0.89 -9.04
C GLN A 39 -7.36 -1.69 -9.46
N LYS A 40 -7.45 -2.46 -10.55
CA LYS A 40 -6.32 -3.20 -11.11
C LYS A 40 -5.15 -2.27 -11.46
N ARG A 41 -5.42 -1.12 -12.08
CA ARG A 41 -4.39 -0.11 -12.37
C ARG A 41 -3.71 0.45 -11.13
N ARG A 42 -4.48 0.73 -10.07
CA ARG A 42 -3.92 1.18 -8.78
C ARG A 42 -3.07 0.11 -8.11
N GLN A 43 -3.36 -1.16 -8.34
CA GLN A 43 -2.55 -2.27 -7.82
C GLN A 43 -1.29 -2.54 -8.66
N GLN A 44 -1.33 -2.20 -9.95
CA GLN A 44 -0.19 -2.34 -10.88
C GLN A 44 0.78 -1.15 -10.85
N THR A 45 0.76 -0.31 -9.81
CA THR A 45 1.65 0.86 -9.75
C THR A 45 3.12 0.47 -9.58
N LEU A 46 3.41 -0.70 -9.01
CA LEU A 46 4.77 -1.18 -8.79
C LEU A 46 5.13 -2.31 -9.77
N PRO A 47 6.24 -2.21 -10.52
CA PRO A 47 6.76 -3.30 -11.31
C PRO A 47 7.19 -4.49 -10.44
N ALA A 48 7.26 -5.67 -11.03
CA ALA A 48 7.46 -6.92 -10.29
C ALA A 48 8.77 -6.96 -9.49
N ASN A 49 9.85 -6.37 -10.03
CA ASN A 49 11.14 -6.25 -9.35
C ASN A 49 11.05 -5.35 -8.11
N GLU A 50 10.35 -4.22 -8.17
CA GLU A 50 10.15 -3.33 -7.03
C GLU A 50 9.27 -3.99 -5.96
N ALA A 51 8.19 -4.67 -6.37
CA ALA A 51 7.35 -5.43 -5.44
C ALA A 51 8.11 -6.55 -4.73
N LEU A 52 9.03 -7.24 -5.44
CA LEU A 52 9.93 -8.22 -4.85
C LEU A 52 10.93 -7.56 -3.89
N GLY A 53 11.53 -6.44 -4.29
CA GLY A 53 12.43 -5.66 -3.43
C GLY A 53 11.77 -5.23 -2.12
N LEU A 54 10.53 -4.73 -2.16
CA LEU A 54 9.77 -4.37 -0.96
C LEU A 54 9.44 -5.58 -0.08
N ARG A 55 9.17 -6.74 -0.68
CA ARG A 55 8.95 -7.99 0.09
C ARG A 55 10.24 -8.43 0.78
N SER A 56 11.36 -8.40 0.08
CA SER A 56 12.68 -8.71 0.64
C SER A 56 13.03 -7.75 1.78
N LEU A 57 12.82 -6.45 1.59
CA LEU A 57 13.03 -5.43 2.62
C LEU A 57 12.15 -5.68 3.85
N LYS A 58 10.87 -6.02 3.64
CA LYS A 58 9.95 -6.32 4.75
C LYS A 58 10.34 -7.57 5.55
N SER A 59 10.99 -8.55 4.90
CA SER A 59 11.41 -9.80 5.53
C SER A 59 12.81 -9.74 6.16
N ASP A 60 13.56 -8.66 5.97
CA ASP A 60 14.89 -8.53 6.55
C ASP A 60 14.78 -8.15 8.03
N GLU A 61 15.19 -9.08 8.90
CA GLU A 61 15.11 -8.92 10.35
C GLU A 61 16.29 -8.14 10.95
N ASN A 62 17.30 -7.78 10.15
CA ASN A 62 18.48 -7.04 10.56
C ASN A 62 18.33 -5.52 10.38
N ILE A 63 17.22 -5.08 9.81
CA ILE A 63 16.95 -3.66 9.59
C ILE A 63 15.71 -3.21 10.37
N VAL A 64 15.64 -1.90 10.61
CA VAL A 64 14.47 -1.24 11.18
C VAL A 64 14.03 -0.14 10.22
N VAL A 65 12.74 -0.13 9.89
CA VAL A 65 12.12 0.85 9.00
C VAL A 65 11.21 1.76 9.84
N VAL A 66 11.54 3.05 9.92
CA VAL A 66 10.77 4.04 10.69
C VAL A 66 10.36 5.24 9.84
N PRO A 67 9.24 5.91 10.16
CA PRO A 67 8.92 7.20 9.57
C PRO A 67 10.02 8.21 9.90
N ALA A 68 10.42 9.00 8.90
CA ALA A 68 11.28 10.16 9.14
C ALA A 68 10.46 11.29 9.77
N ASP A 69 11.15 12.20 10.45
CA ASP A 69 10.57 13.42 11.02
C ASP A 69 10.09 14.41 9.95
N LYS A 70 10.62 14.32 8.72
CA LYS A 70 10.34 15.25 7.62
C LYS A 70 9.67 14.61 6.40
N ASP A 71 8.77 15.38 5.80
CA ASP A 71 8.23 15.21 4.44
C ASP A 71 7.68 13.82 4.10
N GLY A 72 7.19 13.07 5.09
CA GLY A 72 6.68 11.71 4.87
C GLY A 72 7.72 10.74 4.35
N ALA A 73 9.01 11.05 4.54
CA ALA A 73 10.10 10.16 4.18
C ALA A 73 10.16 8.96 5.16
N THR A 74 10.97 7.97 4.82
CA THR A 74 11.19 6.76 5.62
C THR A 74 12.69 6.57 5.78
N VAL A 75 13.13 6.23 6.98
CA VAL A 75 14.52 5.89 7.29
C VAL A 75 14.64 4.39 7.45
N ILE A 76 15.68 3.81 6.88
CA ILE A 76 16.07 2.41 7.06
C ILE A 76 17.39 2.42 7.81
N MET A 77 17.45 1.74 8.94
CA MET A 77 18.62 1.66 9.80
C MET A 77 19.00 0.20 10.04
N ASP A 78 20.27 -0.04 10.33
CA ASP A 78 20.68 -1.29 10.95
C ASP A 78 20.01 -1.43 12.32
N LYS A 79 19.61 -2.66 12.65
CA LYS A 79 18.88 -2.94 13.88
C LYS A 79 19.73 -2.72 15.12
N ASP A 80 21.00 -3.08 15.11
CA ASP A 80 21.87 -2.92 16.26
C ASP A 80 22.14 -1.42 16.52
N ASP A 81 22.35 -0.65 15.44
CA ASP A 81 22.48 0.81 15.52
C ASP A 81 21.20 1.47 16.07
N TYR A 82 20.03 1.05 15.58
CA TYR A 82 18.74 1.55 16.07
C TYR A 82 18.55 1.24 17.56
N VAL A 83 18.80 0.00 17.98
CA VAL A 83 18.70 -0.42 19.39
C VAL A 83 19.66 0.37 20.26
N SER A 84 20.91 0.57 19.81
CA SER A 84 21.90 1.37 20.53
C SER A 84 21.45 2.83 20.72
N MET A 85 20.96 3.46 19.64
CA MET A 85 20.43 4.82 19.69
C MET A 85 19.25 4.94 20.66
N VAL A 86 18.30 4.02 20.57
CA VAL A 86 17.10 4.02 21.40
C VAL A 86 17.43 3.79 22.87
N ASN A 87 18.32 2.86 23.19
CA ASN A 87 18.78 2.65 24.56
C ASN A 87 19.51 3.87 25.13
N ASN A 88 20.31 4.56 24.31
CA ASN A 88 20.94 5.81 24.72
C ASN A 88 19.88 6.87 25.08
N ILE A 89 18.86 7.03 24.23
CA ILE A 89 17.72 7.94 24.50
C ILE A 89 17.02 7.56 25.82
N PHE A 90 16.72 6.28 26.03
CA PHE A 90 16.07 5.82 27.26
C PHE A 90 16.93 5.94 28.52
N SER A 91 18.26 5.95 28.37
CA SER A 91 19.17 6.14 29.51
C SER A 91 19.16 7.57 30.05
N TYR A 92 18.54 8.52 29.33
CA TYR A 92 18.45 9.92 29.75
C TYR A 92 17.35 10.12 30.80
N ILE A 93 17.64 9.70 32.03
CA ILE A 93 16.72 9.70 33.18
C ILE A 93 16.10 11.08 33.44
N GLU A 94 16.81 12.18 33.14
CA GLU A 94 16.30 13.55 33.35
C GLU A 94 15.09 13.91 32.46
N ALA A 95 14.86 13.21 31.35
CA ALA A 95 13.66 13.42 30.51
C ALA A 95 12.42 12.66 30.99
N TYR A 96 12.55 11.75 31.96
CA TYR A 96 11.47 10.87 32.38
C TYR A 96 11.09 11.11 33.85
N ALA A 97 9.80 11.15 34.14
CA ALA A 97 9.28 11.21 35.50
C ALA A 97 8.76 9.83 35.93
N LEU A 98 9.14 9.38 37.12
CA LEU A 98 8.59 8.17 37.73
C LEU A 98 7.11 8.41 38.09
N LEU A 99 6.24 7.59 37.51
CA LEU A 99 4.83 7.55 37.87
C LEU A 99 4.62 6.60 39.06
N ALA A 100 3.75 6.98 39.98
CA ALA A 100 3.47 6.21 41.20
C ALA A 100 2.62 4.95 40.93
N GLU A 101 1.84 4.96 39.86
CA GLU A 101 0.99 3.86 39.41
C GLU A 101 1.09 3.71 37.89
N ASP A 102 0.81 2.50 37.39
CA ASP A 102 0.73 2.20 35.96
C ASP A 102 -0.43 2.98 35.34
N PRO A 103 -0.20 3.84 34.33
CA PRO A 103 -1.25 4.61 33.69
C PRO A 103 -2.16 3.80 32.75
N THR A 104 -1.95 2.49 32.60
CA THR A 104 -2.66 1.61 31.65
C THR A 104 -3.92 0.96 32.22
#